data_AF-A0A269XP82-F1
#
_entry.id   AF-A0A269XP82-F1
#
_cell.length_a   1.000
_cell.length_b   1.000
_cell.length_c   1.000
_cell.angle_alpha   90.00
_cell.angle_beta   90.00
_cell.angle_gamma   90.00
#
_symmetry.space_group_name_H-M   'P 1'
#
loop_
_entity.id
_entity.type
_entity.pdbx_description
1 polymer ?
#
loop_
_entity_poly.entity_id
_entity_poly.type
_entity_poly.pdbx_seq_one_letter_code
_entity_poly.pdbx_strand_id
1 'polypeptide(L)'
;MAPDINSMLSLVGGGVGHSPLFSFLRLHHDSIVAKAAGDRMNWEKLCQWFAQAGLTNVHGEIPTKDCARKTWYRVRKTISAATKKLAAVDNSKRVALEAQRVEALENKKALESDREALKIAMLKADEGVQERRLAASRGRSQSVLFPDMAAPQTAPHSDTHNTPNMSAPPSVTIGQVATHFTMKKQAPRYGDARNTPLPAPYVGPRPEGMPENLPLEALMPLSATGRRPDGNIDFEQMPGLPRRSFYETDREWALDCMPMLEAIPHATRTNVIKAMISWMQMKLGNGYRSK
;
A
#
# COMPACT_ATOMS: atom_id res chain seq x y z
N MET A 1 -12.09 37.45 25.82
CA MET A 1 -12.76 36.14 25.75
C MET A 1 -12.16 35.37 24.59
N ALA A 2 -11.34 34.36 24.86
CA ALA A 2 -10.74 33.53 23.81
C ALA A 2 -11.79 32.52 23.30
N PRO A 3 -11.87 32.26 21.99
CA PRO A 3 -12.76 31.24 21.45
C PRO A 3 -12.30 29.85 21.92
N ASP A 4 -13.20 29.12 22.60
CA ASP A 4 -12.97 27.77 23.12
C ASP A 4 -12.86 26.76 21.96
N ILE A 5 -11.69 26.13 21.85
CA ILE A 5 -11.37 25.10 20.84
C ILE A 5 -12.38 23.93 20.91
N ASN A 6 -12.94 23.65 22.09
CA ASN A 6 -13.96 22.61 22.24
C ASN A 6 -15.28 22.98 21.56
N SER A 7 -15.65 24.27 21.53
CA SER A 7 -16.81 24.73 20.76
C SER A 7 -16.58 24.60 19.25
N MET A 8 -15.37 24.89 18.76
CA MET A 8 -15.02 24.68 17.35
C MET A 8 -15.07 23.20 16.95
N LEU A 9 -14.58 22.29 17.79
CA LEU A 9 -14.62 20.85 17.53
C LEU A 9 -16.05 20.30 17.47
N SER A 10 -16.99 20.92 18.19
CA SER A 10 -18.41 20.57 18.12
C SER A 10 -19.08 20.98 16.79
N LEU A 11 -18.54 21.99 16.09
CA LEU A 11 -19.05 22.47 14.81
C LEU A 11 -18.61 21.64 13.60
N VAL A 12 -17.47 20.96 13.69
CA VAL A 12 -16.89 20.17 12.58
C VAL A 12 -17.47 18.76 12.50
N GLY A 13 -17.99 18.21 13.62
CA GLY A 13 -18.66 16.92 13.66
C GLY A 13 -20.18 17.06 13.63
N GLY A 14 -20.76 17.27 12.45
CA GLY A 14 -22.20 17.49 12.28
C GLY A 14 -23.09 16.47 13.03
N GLY A 15 -23.95 16.99 13.92
CA GLY A 15 -25.16 16.31 14.40
C GLY A 15 -25.14 15.84 15.85
N VAL A 16 -25.75 16.64 16.72
CA VAL A 16 -26.15 16.36 18.13
C VAL A 16 -25.01 16.44 19.14
N GLY A 17 -24.68 17.67 19.56
CA GLY A 17 -23.86 17.92 20.75
C GLY A 17 -24.47 17.18 21.95
N HIS A 18 -23.76 16.15 22.43
CA HIS A 18 -24.15 15.45 23.63
C HIS A 18 -24.16 16.41 24.82
N SER A 19 -25.09 16.24 25.77
CA SER A 19 -25.12 17.08 26.97
C SER A 19 -23.80 16.98 27.73
N PRO A 20 -23.36 18.05 28.41
CA PRO A 20 -22.22 18.01 29.31
C PRO A 20 -22.30 16.84 30.32
N LEU A 21 -23.51 16.55 30.82
CA LEU A 21 -23.78 15.38 31.65
C LEU A 21 -23.45 14.06 30.94
N PHE A 22 -23.86 13.88 29.68
CA PHE A 22 -23.56 12.66 28.92
C PHE A 22 -22.06 12.47 28.72
N SER A 23 -21.36 13.55 28.36
CA SER A 23 -19.91 13.52 28.15
C SER A 23 -19.17 13.17 29.44
N PHE A 24 -19.55 13.78 30.57
CA PHE A 24 -18.98 13.48 31.89
C PHE A 24 -19.22 12.01 32.29
N LEU A 25 -20.47 11.54 32.20
CA LEU A 25 -20.82 10.16 32.56
C LEU A 25 -20.13 9.13 31.66
N ARG A 26 -19.90 9.45 30.38
CA ARG A 26 -19.16 8.58 29.45
C ARG A 26 -17.68 8.53 29.80
N LEU A 27 -17.06 9.67 30.11
CA LEU A 27 -15.65 9.75 30.47
C LEU A 27 -15.34 9.00 31.77
N HIS A 28 -16.21 9.13 32.77
CA HIS A 28 -16.02 8.51 34.08
C HIS A 28 -16.81 7.19 34.26
N HIS A 29 -17.29 6.59 33.17
CA HIS A 29 -18.11 5.38 33.22
C HIS A 29 -17.43 4.26 34.03
N ASP A 30 -16.16 3.97 33.74
CA ASP A 30 -15.46 2.85 34.36
C ASP A 30 -15.21 3.09 35.85
N SER A 31 -14.87 4.32 36.22
CA SER A 31 -14.73 4.71 37.64
C SER A 31 -16.04 4.64 38.40
N ILE A 32 -17.16 5.01 37.77
CA ILE A 32 -18.50 4.94 38.36
C ILE A 32 -18.92 3.49 38.54
N VAL A 33 -18.70 2.63 37.53
CA VAL A 33 -19.04 1.21 37.60
C VAL A 33 -18.18 0.49 38.66
N ALA A 34 -16.88 0.77 38.70
CA ALA A 34 -15.97 0.20 39.68
C ALA A 34 -16.36 0.58 41.11
N LYS A 35 -16.72 1.86 41.36
CA LYS A 35 -17.17 2.32 42.68
C LYS A 35 -18.58 1.84 43.03
N ALA A 36 -19.46 1.67 42.05
CA ALA A 36 -20.80 1.18 42.29
C ALA A 36 -20.80 -0.30 42.68
N ALA A 37 -19.81 -1.10 42.26
CA ALA A 37 -19.66 -2.51 42.65
C ALA A 37 -20.93 -3.39 42.52
N GLY A 38 -21.89 -2.99 41.68
CA GLY A 38 -23.19 -3.66 41.51
C GLY A 38 -24.36 -3.04 42.30
N ASP A 39 -24.10 -2.09 43.20
CA ASP A 39 -25.12 -1.38 43.97
C ASP A 39 -25.92 -0.37 43.14
N ARG A 40 -27.14 -0.08 43.63
CA ARG A 40 -28.01 0.93 43.04
C ARG A 40 -27.47 2.33 43.34
N MET A 41 -27.23 3.11 42.29
CA MET A 41 -26.82 4.51 42.42
C MET A 41 -27.93 5.36 43.05
N ASN A 42 -27.57 6.16 44.06
CA ASN A 42 -28.48 7.15 44.64
C ASN A 42 -28.55 8.39 43.74
N TRP A 43 -29.47 8.34 42.77
CA TRP A 43 -29.68 9.39 41.77
C TRP A 43 -30.04 10.76 42.36
N GLU A 44 -30.64 10.81 43.55
CA GLU A 44 -31.01 12.07 44.19
C GLU A 44 -29.79 12.87 44.64
N LYS A 45 -28.90 12.22 45.39
CA LYS A 45 -27.63 12.82 45.81
C LYS A 45 -26.74 13.14 44.60
N LEU A 46 -26.76 12.29 43.57
CA LEU A 46 -26.03 12.53 42.33
C LEU A 46 -26.56 13.75 41.57
N CYS A 47 -27.88 13.95 41.47
CA CYS A 47 -28.42 15.14 40.80
C CYS A 47 -28.08 16.43 41.56
N GLN A 48 -28.07 16.41 42.89
CA GLN A 48 -27.60 17.54 43.70
C GLN A 48 -26.13 17.86 43.42
N TRP A 49 -25.27 16.83 43.36
CA TRP A 49 -23.86 17.01 43.02
C TRP A 49 -23.67 17.49 41.57
N PHE A 50 -24.46 16.98 40.61
CA PHE A 50 -24.42 17.46 39.22
C PHE A 50 -24.79 18.94 39.12
N ALA A 51 -25.77 19.40 39.90
CA ALA A 51 -26.13 20.81 39.98
C ALA A 51 -24.97 21.66 40.53
N GLN A 52 -24.31 21.21 41.60
CA GLN A 52 -23.13 21.89 42.16
C GLN A 52 -21.94 21.93 41.19
N ALA A 53 -21.76 20.86 40.41
CA ALA A 53 -20.69 20.73 39.42
C ALA A 53 -21.00 21.48 38.10
N GLY A 54 -22.16 22.14 37.98
CA GLY A 54 -22.56 22.85 36.76
C GLY A 54 -22.87 21.93 35.56
N LEU A 55 -23.12 20.65 35.81
CA LEU A 55 -23.44 19.67 34.77
C LEU A 55 -24.91 19.77 34.39
N THR A 56 -25.15 20.21 33.16
CA THR A 56 -26.50 20.47 32.63
C THR A 56 -26.92 19.47 31.56
N ASN A 57 -28.22 19.44 31.28
CA ASN A 57 -28.78 18.73 30.14
C ASN A 57 -28.56 19.52 28.83
N VAL A 58 -28.96 18.95 27.68
CA VAL A 58 -28.87 19.59 26.35
C VAL A 58 -29.56 20.96 26.31
N HIS A 59 -30.60 21.15 27.14
CA HIS A 59 -31.34 22.41 27.26
C HIS A 59 -30.74 23.40 28.28
N GLY A 60 -29.59 23.09 28.89
CA GLY A 60 -28.97 23.96 29.90
C GLY A 60 -29.59 23.87 31.31
N GLU A 61 -30.58 22.99 31.50
CA GLU A 61 -31.26 22.81 32.78
C GLU A 61 -30.54 21.83 33.72
N ILE A 62 -30.80 21.96 35.02
CA ILE A 62 -30.33 21.03 36.04
C ILE A 62 -30.98 19.64 35.80
N PRO A 63 -30.20 18.55 35.73
CA PRO A 63 -30.73 17.23 35.44
C PRO A 63 -31.70 16.74 36.53
N THR A 64 -32.90 16.33 36.12
CA THR A 64 -33.83 15.57 36.99
C THR A 64 -33.40 14.11 37.13
N LYS A 65 -33.88 13.41 38.16
CA LYS A 65 -33.54 12.00 38.43
C LYS A 65 -33.78 11.10 37.21
N ASP A 66 -34.91 11.29 36.52
CA ASP A 66 -35.25 10.50 35.33
C ASP A 66 -34.39 10.85 34.11
N CYS A 67 -34.02 12.12 33.96
CA CYS A 67 -33.09 12.56 32.92
C CYS A 67 -31.71 11.92 33.14
N ALA A 68 -31.18 11.96 34.36
CA ALA A 68 -29.89 11.35 34.70
C ALA A 68 -29.90 9.83 34.46
N ARG A 69 -30.97 9.13 34.86
CA ARG A 69 -31.13 7.68 34.59
C ARG A 69 -31.17 7.35 33.11
N LYS A 70 -31.96 8.08 32.32
CA LYS A 70 -32.06 7.89 30.86
C LYS A 70 -30.71 8.17 30.18
N THR A 71 -30.00 9.20 30.64
CA THR A 71 -28.67 9.55 30.14
C THR A 71 -27.66 8.46 30.45
N TRP A 72 -27.66 7.95 31.69
CA TRP A 72 -26.81 6.82 32.08
C TRP A 72 -27.09 5.55 31.30
N TYR A 73 -28.37 5.23 31.07
CA TYR A 73 -28.75 4.10 30.21
C TYR A 73 -28.21 4.26 28.78
N ARG A 74 -28.32 5.46 28.20
CA ARG A 74 -27.76 5.76 26.88
C ARG A 74 -26.24 5.59 26.86
N VAL A 75 -25.52 6.10 27.87
CA VAL A 75 -24.07 5.91 28.01
C VAL A 75 -23.71 4.42 28.01
N ARG A 76 -24.34 3.62 28.88
CA ARG A 76 -24.09 2.17 28.94
C ARG A 76 -24.35 1.48 27.60
N LYS A 77 -25.43 1.85 26.90
CA LYS A 77 -25.76 1.31 25.57
C LYS A 77 -24.69 1.69 24.54
N THR A 78 -24.20 2.93 24.56
CA THR A 78 -23.15 3.37 23.62
C THR A 78 -21.81 2.68 23.87
N ILE A 79 -21.43 2.49 25.13
CA ILE A 79 -20.19 1.78 25.49
C ILE A 79 -20.31 0.30 25.13
N SER A 80 -21.43 -0.35 25.45
CA SER A 80 -21.65 -1.75 25.04
C SER A 80 -21.66 -1.92 23.51
N ALA A 81 -22.20 -0.98 22.76
CA ALA A 81 -22.14 -1.01 21.31
C ALA A 81 -20.70 -0.83 20.80
N ALA A 82 -19.92 0.07 21.41
CA ALA A 82 -18.52 0.28 21.06
C ALA A 82 -17.66 -0.96 21.36
N THR A 83 -17.84 -1.59 22.52
CA THR A 83 -17.10 -2.82 22.87
C THR A 83 -17.45 -3.98 21.95
N LYS A 84 -18.74 -4.16 21.60
CA LYS A 84 -19.15 -5.16 20.60
C LYS A 84 -18.52 -4.92 19.23
N LYS A 85 -18.42 -3.66 18.79
CA LYS A 85 -17.76 -3.31 17.53
C LYS A 85 -16.27 -3.65 17.56
N LEU A 86 -15.57 -3.31 18.64
CA LEU A 86 -14.16 -3.66 18.83
C LEU A 86 -13.95 -5.18 18.81
N ALA A 87 -14.76 -5.92 19.57
CA ALA A 87 -14.69 -7.38 19.59
C ALA A 87 -14.96 -8.01 18.21
N ALA A 88 -15.90 -7.47 17.43
CA ALA A 88 -16.18 -7.94 16.07
C ALA A 88 -15.00 -7.70 15.12
N VAL A 89 -14.31 -6.57 15.24
CA VAL A 89 -13.10 -6.26 14.46
C VAL A 89 -11.95 -7.20 14.84
N ASP A 90 -11.77 -7.48 16.12
CA ASP A 90 -10.72 -8.41 16.54
C ASP A 90 -11.03 -9.85 16.10
N ASN A 91 -12.29 -10.26 16.14
CA ASN A 91 -12.70 -11.55 15.62
C ASN A 91 -12.50 -11.66 14.10
N SER A 92 -12.84 -10.61 13.34
CA SER A 92 -12.63 -10.63 11.89
C SER A 92 -11.13 -10.69 11.51
N LYS A 93 -10.27 -10.01 12.26
CA LYS A 93 -8.81 -10.13 12.10
C LYS A 93 -8.30 -11.54 12.36
N ARG A 94 -8.81 -12.20 13.40
CA ARG A 94 -8.44 -13.59 13.71
C ARG A 94 -8.85 -14.54 12.61
N VAL A 95 -10.08 -14.43 12.12
CA VAL A 95 -10.58 -15.25 11.01
C VAL A 95 -9.77 -15.00 9.73
N ALA A 96 -9.44 -13.76 9.42
CA ALA A 96 -8.60 -13.43 8.25
C ALA A 96 -7.19 -14.04 8.36
N LEU A 97 -6.59 -14.00 9.55
CA LEU A 97 -5.27 -14.58 9.79
C LEU A 97 -5.28 -16.12 9.70
N GLU A 98 -6.35 -16.75 10.21
CA GLU A 98 -6.55 -18.20 10.08
C GLU A 98 -6.75 -18.61 8.61
N ALA A 99 -7.55 -17.86 7.85
CA ALA A 99 -7.74 -18.10 6.41
C ALA A 99 -6.42 -18.00 5.64
N GLN A 100 -5.61 -16.97 5.90
CA GLN A 100 -4.27 -16.81 5.29
C GLN A 100 -3.34 -17.99 5.62
N ARG A 101 -3.40 -18.54 6.83
CA ARG A 101 -2.60 -19.72 7.21
C ARG A 101 -3.04 -20.96 6.45
N VAL A 102 -4.34 -21.18 6.29
CA VAL A 102 -4.87 -22.32 5.53
C VAL A 102 -4.44 -22.22 4.06
N GLU A 103 -4.63 -21.05 3.44
CA GLU A 103 -4.23 -20.80 2.06
C GLU A 103 -2.72 -20.98 1.85
N ALA A 104 -1.88 -20.50 2.78
CA ALA A 104 -0.44 -20.71 2.72
C ALA A 104 -0.04 -22.20 2.80
N LEU A 105 -0.74 -23.00 3.61
CA LEU A 105 -0.52 -24.44 3.70
C LEU A 105 -0.96 -25.16 2.43
N GLU A 106 -2.06 -24.76 1.82
CA GLU A 106 -2.54 -25.31 0.55
C GLU A 106 -1.57 -24.98 -0.59
N ASN A 107 -1.12 -23.73 -0.68
CA ASN A 107 -0.11 -23.32 -1.66
C ASN A 107 1.21 -24.08 -1.49
N LYS A 108 1.63 -24.31 -0.24
CA LYS A 108 2.83 -25.12 0.03
C LYS A 108 2.65 -26.56 -0.46
N LYS A 109 1.50 -27.19 -0.21
CA LYS A 109 1.20 -28.54 -0.69
C LYS A 109 1.15 -28.61 -2.22
N ALA A 110 0.57 -27.61 -2.87
CA ALA A 110 0.52 -27.52 -4.33
C ALA A 110 1.93 -27.42 -4.94
N LEU A 111 2.79 -26.58 -4.35
CA LEU A 111 4.20 -26.47 -4.77
C LEU A 111 4.97 -27.79 -4.57
N GLU A 112 4.69 -28.51 -3.49
CA GLU A 112 5.28 -29.83 -3.24
C GLU A 112 4.82 -30.86 -4.28
N SER A 113 3.52 -30.90 -4.62
CA SER A 113 3.01 -31.80 -5.67
C SER A 113 3.55 -31.45 -7.05
N ASP A 114 3.67 -30.16 -7.39
CA ASP A 114 4.23 -29.72 -8.67
C ASP A 114 5.71 -30.12 -8.77
N ARG A 115 6.46 -30.00 -7.67
CA ARG A 115 7.85 -30.43 -7.60
C ARG A 115 7.98 -31.95 -7.78
N GLU A 116 7.07 -32.74 -7.23
CA GLU A 116 7.05 -34.20 -7.43
C GLU A 116 6.71 -34.57 -8.88
N ALA A 117 5.72 -33.91 -9.48
CA ALA A 117 5.38 -34.09 -10.88
C ALA A 117 6.56 -33.76 -11.81
N LEU A 118 7.29 -32.67 -11.52
CA LEU A 118 8.48 -32.29 -12.26
C LEU A 118 9.60 -33.32 -12.15
N LYS A 119 9.84 -33.90 -10.96
CA LYS A 119 10.81 -34.99 -10.78
C LYS A 119 10.45 -36.21 -11.63
N ILE A 120 9.17 -36.61 -11.64
CA ILE A 120 8.71 -37.75 -12.44
C ILE A 120 8.89 -37.47 -13.94
N ALA A 121 8.57 -36.25 -14.39
CA ALA A 121 8.77 -35.86 -15.78
C ALA A 121 10.26 -35.87 -16.18
N MET A 122 11.15 -35.42 -15.31
CA MET A 122 12.61 -35.47 -15.54
C MET A 122 13.12 -36.90 -15.65
N LEU A 123 12.68 -37.81 -14.76
CA LEU A 123 13.07 -39.23 -14.83
C LEU A 123 12.64 -39.86 -16.15
N LYS A 124 11.38 -39.63 -16.59
CA LYS A 124 10.89 -40.12 -17.89
C LYS A 124 11.65 -39.54 -19.08
N ALA A 125 12.03 -38.26 -19.00
CA ALA A 125 12.82 -37.62 -20.04
C ALA A 125 14.23 -38.21 -20.13
N ASP A 126 14.86 -38.49 -18.99
CA ASP A 126 16.20 -39.09 -18.93
C ASP A 126 16.18 -40.54 -19.46
N GLU A 127 15.17 -41.33 -19.09
CA GLU A 127 14.92 -42.66 -19.68
C GLU A 127 14.81 -42.58 -21.21
N GLY A 128 14.03 -41.64 -21.74
CA GLY A 128 13.91 -41.43 -23.18
C GLY A 128 15.20 -40.99 -23.87
N VAL A 129 16.06 -40.22 -23.20
CA VAL A 129 17.39 -39.85 -23.71
C VAL A 129 18.33 -41.06 -23.72
N GLN A 130 18.32 -41.88 -22.66
CA GLN A 130 19.13 -43.09 -22.58
C GLN A 130 18.73 -44.10 -23.66
N GLU A 131 17.42 -44.32 -23.89
CA GLU A 131 16.94 -45.18 -24.97
C GLU A 131 17.40 -44.68 -26.34
N ARG A 132 17.29 -43.37 -26.63
CA ARG A 132 17.81 -42.81 -27.89
C ARG A 132 19.32 -42.99 -28.03
N ARG A 133 20.07 -42.85 -26.94
CA ARG A 133 21.53 -43.04 -26.93
C ARG A 133 21.90 -44.50 -27.19
N LEU A 134 21.18 -45.44 -26.59
CA LEU A 134 21.33 -46.88 -26.84
C LEU A 134 20.93 -47.25 -28.27
N ALA A 135 19.83 -46.70 -28.81
CA ALA A 135 19.41 -46.91 -30.19
C ALA A 135 20.44 -46.37 -31.20
N ALA A 136 20.97 -45.16 -30.96
CA ALA A 136 22.04 -44.58 -31.78
C ALA A 136 23.34 -45.42 -31.71
N SER A 137 23.67 -45.98 -30.54
CA SER A 137 24.80 -46.91 -30.41
C SER A 137 24.58 -48.20 -31.20
N ARG A 138 23.37 -48.77 -31.18
CA ARG A 138 23.03 -49.97 -31.96
C ARG A 138 23.09 -49.71 -33.47
N GLY A 139 22.63 -48.54 -33.92
CA GLY A 139 22.75 -48.12 -35.32
C GLY A 139 24.20 -47.94 -35.78
N ARG A 140 25.07 -47.38 -34.92
CA ARG A 140 26.51 -47.25 -35.20
C ARG A 140 27.22 -48.59 -35.31
N SER A 141 26.83 -49.60 -34.54
CA SER A 141 27.44 -50.94 -34.61
C SER A 141 27.02 -51.74 -35.85
N GLN A 142 26.00 -51.30 -36.59
CA GLN A 142 25.56 -51.93 -37.84
C GLN A 142 26.24 -51.36 -39.10
N SER A 143 26.95 -50.22 -39.02
CA SER A 143 27.54 -49.54 -40.19
C SER A 143 29.06 -49.47 -40.14
N VAL A 144 29.75 -50.61 -40.03
CA VAL A 144 31.23 -50.69 -40.16
C VAL A 144 31.67 -51.27 -41.51
N LEU A 145 30.74 -51.56 -42.43
CA LEU A 145 31.09 -51.72 -43.84
C LEU A 145 30.77 -50.42 -44.59
N PHE A 146 31.76 -49.91 -45.30
CA PHE A 146 31.80 -48.72 -46.17
C PHE A 146 32.27 -47.40 -45.51
N PRO A 147 33.53 -46.99 -45.78
CA PRO A 147 33.93 -45.59 -45.70
C PRO A 147 33.48 -44.91 -47.00
N ASP A 148 32.47 -44.05 -46.93
CA ASP A 148 32.09 -43.22 -48.07
C ASP A 148 32.75 -41.84 -47.95
N MET A 149 33.58 -41.54 -48.95
CA MET A 149 34.33 -40.31 -49.15
C MET A 149 33.49 -39.37 -49.99
N ALA A 150 32.99 -38.27 -49.43
CA ALA A 150 32.63 -37.09 -50.22
C ALA A 150 32.46 -35.83 -49.36
N ALA A 151 33.38 -34.89 -49.52
CA ALA A 151 33.09 -33.45 -49.50
C ALA A 151 33.02 -33.01 -50.98
N PRO A 152 32.25 -31.98 -51.40
CA PRO A 152 32.41 -30.61 -50.90
C PRO A 152 31.15 -29.71 -50.82
N GLN A 153 31.28 -28.68 -49.96
CA GLN A 153 30.82 -27.28 -50.07
C GLN A 153 29.42 -26.94 -50.65
N THR A 154 28.63 -26.19 -49.87
CA THR A 154 27.95 -24.94 -50.31
C THR A 154 27.29 -24.23 -49.11
N ALA A 155 27.70 -22.98 -48.87
CA ALA A 155 26.86 -21.94 -48.27
C ALA A 155 26.04 -21.29 -49.41
N PRO A 156 25.00 -20.44 -49.20
CA PRO A 156 24.74 -19.61 -48.03
C PRO A 156 23.24 -19.43 -47.63
N HIS A 157 23.02 -18.56 -46.63
CA HIS A 157 21.80 -17.87 -46.21
C HIS A 157 21.11 -18.35 -44.93
N SER A 158 21.38 -17.64 -43.83
CA SER A 158 20.32 -17.02 -43.01
C SER A 158 20.89 -15.87 -42.17
N ASP A 159 20.08 -14.81 -42.11
CA ASP A 159 19.84 -13.94 -40.96
C ASP A 159 20.85 -12.83 -40.61
N THR A 160 20.62 -11.71 -41.30
CA THR A 160 20.47 -10.36 -40.73
C THR A 160 20.70 -10.25 -39.22
N HIS A 161 21.94 -9.88 -38.87
CA HIS A 161 22.27 -9.31 -37.59
C HIS A 161 21.80 -7.84 -37.56
N ASN A 162 20.84 -7.55 -36.69
CA ASN A 162 20.43 -6.20 -36.33
C ASN A 162 21.64 -5.43 -35.79
N THR A 163 22.09 -4.42 -36.52
CA THR A 163 22.99 -3.38 -36.03
C THR A 163 22.30 -2.57 -34.92
N PRO A 164 22.86 -2.48 -33.70
CA PRO A 164 22.51 -1.39 -32.81
C PRO A 164 23.06 -0.09 -33.39
N ASN A 165 22.15 0.84 -33.62
CA ASN A 165 22.37 2.24 -33.98
C ASN A 165 23.45 2.87 -33.08
N MET A 166 24.69 2.96 -33.59
CA MET A 166 25.76 3.74 -32.98
C MET A 166 25.49 5.21 -33.30
N SER A 167 24.84 5.92 -32.38
CA SER A 167 24.85 7.38 -32.38
C SER A 167 26.28 7.87 -32.18
N ALA A 168 26.70 8.80 -33.04
CA ALA A 168 28.01 9.45 -33.06
C ALA A 168 28.53 9.85 -31.66
N PRO A 169 29.84 9.72 -31.38
CA PRO A 169 30.41 10.28 -30.16
C PRO A 169 30.42 11.82 -30.24
N PRO A 170 29.87 12.54 -29.25
CA PRO A 170 30.08 13.98 -29.17
C PRO A 170 31.52 14.29 -28.77
N SER A 171 32.13 15.22 -29.48
CA SER A 171 33.46 15.77 -29.16
C SER A 171 33.43 16.41 -27.77
N VAL A 172 34.10 15.78 -26.79
CA VAL A 172 34.27 16.32 -25.44
C VAL A 172 35.53 17.19 -25.41
N THR A 173 35.36 18.48 -25.12
CA THR A 173 36.46 19.39 -24.80
C THR A 173 36.96 19.08 -23.39
N ILE A 174 38.27 18.85 -23.26
CA ILE A 174 38.94 18.48 -22.00
C ILE A 174 38.65 19.54 -20.92
N GLY A 175 37.96 19.16 -19.83
CA GLY A 175 37.76 20.00 -18.64
C GLY A 175 36.34 20.04 -18.05
N GLN A 176 35.31 19.60 -18.78
CA GLN A 176 33.95 19.46 -18.24
C GLN A 176 33.56 17.98 -18.15
N VAL A 177 33.26 17.49 -16.95
CA VAL A 177 32.55 16.22 -16.78
C VAL A 177 31.11 16.46 -17.23
N ALA A 178 30.82 16.24 -18.51
CA ALA A 178 29.45 16.21 -18.98
C ALA A 178 28.73 15.07 -18.24
N THR A 179 27.85 15.43 -17.31
CA THR A 179 26.98 14.45 -16.64
C THR A 179 26.02 13.90 -17.67
N HIS A 180 26.39 12.76 -18.27
CA HIS A 180 25.53 12.06 -19.19
C HIS A 180 24.41 11.37 -18.39
N PHE A 181 23.18 11.87 -18.52
CA PHE A 181 22.02 11.26 -17.87
C PHE A 181 21.22 10.43 -18.87
N THR A 182 21.02 9.16 -18.55
CA THR A 182 20.11 8.29 -19.29
C THR A 182 18.70 8.46 -18.74
N MET A 183 17.75 8.86 -19.59
CA MET A 183 16.35 8.97 -19.21
C MET A 183 15.78 7.60 -18.82
N LYS A 184 15.08 7.54 -17.68
CA LYS A 184 14.37 6.31 -17.28
C LYS A 184 13.28 5.99 -18.31
N LYS A 185 13.17 4.72 -18.69
CA LYS A 185 12.10 4.20 -19.54
C LYS A 185 11.07 3.52 -18.67
N GLN A 186 9.84 3.46 -19.16
CA GLN A 186 8.76 2.78 -18.46
C GLN A 186 9.11 1.30 -18.24
N ALA A 187 8.99 0.85 -17.00
CA ALA A 187 9.15 -0.57 -16.66
C ALA A 187 8.19 -1.46 -17.47
N PRO A 188 8.61 -2.66 -17.88
CA PRO A 188 7.73 -3.61 -18.55
C PRO A 188 6.51 -3.93 -17.68
N ARG A 189 5.29 -3.80 -18.24
CA ARG A 189 4.05 -4.10 -17.53
C ARG A 189 3.66 -5.55 -17.78
N TYR A 190 3.45 -6.31 -16.71
CA TYR A 190 3.04 -7.72 -16.76
C TYR A 190 1.62 -7.92 -16.21
N GLY A 191 0.94 -9.00 -16.61
CA GLY A 191 -0.37 -9.41 -16.07
C GLY A 191 -1.46 -8.34 -16.22
N ASP A 192 -2.27 -8.17 -15.18
CA ASP A 192 -3.42 -7.25 -15.14
C ASP A 192 -3.01 -5.78 -15.35
N ALA A 193 -1.78 -5.42 -14.98
CA ALA A 193 -1.26 -4.09 -15.23
C ALA A 193 -1.11 -3.78 -16.73
N ARG A 194 -0.97 -4.76 -17.62
CA ARG A 194 -0.94 -4.52 -19.07
C ARG A 194 -2.28 -3.96 -19.59
N ASN A 195 -3.39 -4.35 -18.96
CA ASN A 195 -4.74 -4.04 -19.41
C ASN A 195 -5.27 -2.73 -18.82
N THR A 196 -4.65 -2.18 -17.77
CA THR A 196 -5.05 -0.89 -17.21
C THR A 196 -4.56 0.25 -18.11
N PRO A 197 -5.46 1.09 -18.68
CA PRO A 197 -5.06 2.21 -19.53
C PRO A 197 -4.15 3.16 -18.75
N LEU A 198 -3.13 3.68 -19.42
CA LEU A 198 -2.24 4.66 -18.81
C LEU A 198 -3.01 5.97 -18.61
N PRO A 199 -2.91 6.63 -17.45
CA PRO A 199 -3.49 7.95 -17.28
C PRO A 199 -2.84 8.93 -18.27
N ALA A 200 -3.58 9.96 -18.67
CA ALA A 200 -3.07 10.99 -19.57
C ALA A 200 -1.72 11.56 -19.08
N PRO A 201 -0.76 11.86 -19.96
CA PRO A 201 0.54 12.39 -19.56
C PRO A 201 0.38 13.68 -18.75
N TYR A 202 1.30 13.93 -17.83
CA TYR A 202 1.32 15.18 -17.09
C TYR A 202 1.59 16.35 -18.03
N VAL A 203 0.75 17.37 -17.96
CA VAL A 203 0.90 18.63 -18.69
C VAL A 203 1.02 19.74 -17.66
N GLY A 204 2.23 20.29 -17.51
CA GLY A 204 2.53 21.32 -16.52
C GLY A 204 4.02 21.60 -16.40
N PRO A 205 4.41 22.60 -15.58
CA PRO A 205 5.82 22.88 -15.29
C PRO A 205 6.46 21.70 -14.55
N ARG A 206 7.77 21.52 -14.70
CA ARG A 206 8.50 20.49 -13.96
C ARG A 206 8.37 20.74 -12.45
N PRO A 207 7.87 19.78 -11.65
CA PRO A 207 7.75 19.97 -10.21
C PRO A 207 9.12 20.16 -9.54
N GLU A 208 9.14 20.95 -8.49
CA GLU A 208 10.33 21.19 -7.68
C GLU A 208 10.80 19.88 -7.00
N GLY A 209 12.11 19.60 -7.01
CA GLY A 209 12.68 18.36 -6.46
C GLY A 209 12.54 17.12 -7.35
N MET A 210 12.02 17.24 -8.58
CA MET A 210 11.94 16.12 -9.53
C MET A 210 13.34 15.70 -10.02
N PRO A 211 13.71 14.41 -9.93
CA PRO A 211 14.98 13.90 -10.45
C PRO A 211 15.18 14.21 -11.93
N GLU A 212 16.39 14.63 -12.33
CA GLU A 212 16.71 15.04 -13.71
C GLU A 212 16.47 13.93 -14.76
N ASN A 213 16.64 12.68 -14.34
CA ASN A 213 16.52 11.45 -15.14
C ASN A 213 15.08 10.95 -15.36
N LEU A 214 14.08 11.58 -14.73
CA LEU A 214 12.69 11.18 -14.84
C LEU A 214 11.96 12.02 -15.91
N PRO A 215 11.28 11.40 -16.91
CA PRO A 215 10.52 12.14 -17.90
C PRO A 215 9.18 12.63 -17.34
N LEU A 216 8.64 13.75 -17.87
CA LEU A 216 7.35 14.30 -17.45
C LEU A 216 6.18 13.33 -17.68
N GLU A 217 6.28 12.47 -18.69
CA GLU A 217 5.30 11.40 -18.96
C GLU A 217 5.15 10.40 -17.82
N ALA A 218 6.21 10.24 -17.00
CA ALA A 218 6.18 9.38 -15.84
C ALA A 218 5.37 9.97 -14.67
N LEU A 219 4.94 11.23 -14.74
CA LEU A 219 4.15 11.87 -13.69
C LEU A 219 2.64 11.62 -13.85
N MET A 220 1.95 11.54 -12.72
CA MET A 220 0.49 11.54 -12.67
C MET A 220 -0.05 12.92 -13.07
N PRO A 221 -1.10 13.00 -13.90
CA PRO A 221 -1.67 14.28 -14.29
C PRO A 221 -2.24 15.04 -13.09
N LEU A 222 -2.25 16.37 -13.16
CA LEU A 222 -2.82 17.21 -12.10
C LEU A 222 -4.33 17.02 -11.93
N SER A 223 -5.00 16.50 -12.95
CA SER A 223 -6.42 16.13 -12.93
C SER A 223 -6.70 14.82 -12.18
N ALA A 224 -5.66 14.08 -11.78
CA ALA A 224 -5.83 12.85 -11.01
C ALA A 224 -6.43 13.16 -9.62
N THR A 225 -7.47 12.41 -9.26
CA THR A 225 -8.18 12.60 -7.98
C THR A 225 -7.36 12.16 -6.77
N GLY A 226 -6.37 11.29 -6.96
CA GLY A 226 -5.57 10.70 -5.87
C GLY A 226 -6.42 9.90 -4.86
N ARG A 227 -7.60 9.45 -5.28
CA ARG A 227 -8.58 8.75 -4.43
C ARG A 227 -9.06 7.49 -5.12
N ARG A 228 -9.18 6.42 -4.34
CA ARG A 228 -9.80 5.16 -4.75
C ARG A 228 -11.33 5.31 -4.88
N PRO A 229 -12.01 4.39 -5.58
CA PRO A 229 -13.47 4.36 -5.66
C PRO A 229 -14.15 4.36 -4.27
N ASP A 230 -13.47 3.79 -3.26
CA ASP A 230 -13.95 3.71 -1.88
C ASP A 230 -13.83 5.02 -1.09
N GLY A 231 -13.35 6.10 -1.72
CA GLY A 231 -13.12 7.41 -1.08
C GLY A 231 -11.81 7.52 -0.29
N ASN A 232 -11.08 6.41 -0.13
CA ASN A 232 -9.77 6.36 0.49
C ASN A 232 -8.69 7.02 -0.38
N ILE A 233 -7.65 7.55 0.26
CA ILE A 233 -6.52 8.19 -0.42
C ILE A 233 -5.64 7.13 -1.08
N ASP A 234 -5.32 7.31 -2.36
CA ASP A 234 -4.41 6.45 -3.09
C ASP A 234 -3.05 7.12 -3.28
N PHE A 235 -2.08 6.76 -2.43
CA PHE A 235 -0.75 7.37 -2.47
C PHE A 235 0.02 7.08 -3.77
N GLU A 236 -0.31 6.00 -4.47
CA GLU A 236 0.32 5.60 -5.74
C GLU A 236 -0.15 6.45 -6.93
N GLN A 237 -1.31 7.09 -6.82
CA GLN A 237 -1.96 7.88 -7.88
C GLN A 237 -2.09 9.35 -7.52
N MET A 238 -1.20 9.85 -6.66
CA MET A 238 -1.22 11.24 -6.25
C MET A 238 -0.87 12.18 -7.41
N PRO A 239 -1.59 13.31 -7.58
CA PRO A 239 -1.36 14.23 -8.69
C PRO A 239 0.04 14.85 -8.62
N GLY A 240 0.70 14.95 -9.77
CA GLY A 240 2.03 15.56 -9.90
C GLY A 240 3.20 14.71 -9.41
N LEU A 241 2.95 13.50 -8.91
CA LEU A 241 3.99 12.56 -8.46
C LEU A 241 4.27 11.47 -9.48
N PRO A 242 5.45 10.80 -9.41
CA PRO A 242 5.78 9.70 -10.29
C PRO A 242 4.75 8.56 -10.20
N ARG A 243 4.36 8.01 -11.35
CA ARG A 243 3.47 6.85 -11.45
C ARG A 243 4.15 5.62 -10.89
N ARG A 244 3.45 4.87 -10.02
CA ARG A 244 3.96 3.58 -9.53
C ARG A 244 4.27 2.60 -10.66
N SER A 245 3.46 2.56 -11.71
CA SER A 245 3.61 1.66 -12.86
C SER A 245 4.83 1.93 -13.74
N PHE A 246 5.56 3.03 -13.50
CA PHE A 246 6.77 3.35 -14.23
C PHE A 246 8.01 2.62 -13.67
N TYR A 247 7.90 2.03 -12.47
CA TYR A 247 9.01 1.43 -11.73
C TYR A 247 8.79 -0.06 -11.55
N GLU A 248 9.89 -0.82 -11.50
CA GLU A 248 9.85 -2.25 -11.17
C GLU A 248 9.62 -2.45 -9.67
N THR A 249 10.40 -1.74 -8.84
CA THR A 249 10.39 -1.92 -7.39
C THR A 249 9.74 -0.74 -6.66
N ASP A 250 8.95 -1.04 -5.61
CA ASP A 250 8.35 -0.02 -4.71
C ASP A 250 9.38 0.95 -4.13
N ARG A 251 10.56 0.42 -3.81
CA ARG A 251 11.67 1.17 -3.21
C ARG A 251 12.24 2.22 -4.16
N GLU A 252 12.42 1.88 -5.44
CA GLU A 252 12.94 2.82 -6.44
C GLU A 252 11.94 3.95 -6.70
N TRP A 253 10.66 3.61 -6.77
CA TRP A 253 9.60 4.59 -6.88
C TRP A 253 9.58 5.54 -5.66
N ALA A 254 9.69 5.00 -4.44
CA ALA A 254 9.73 5.81 -3.23
C ALA A 254 10.97 6.73 -3.17
N LEU A 255 12.13 6.25 -3.64
CA LEU A 255 13.36 7.06 -3.71
C LEU A 255 13.21 8.28 -4.62
N ASP A 256 12.53 8.14 -5.76
CA ASP A 256 12.31 9.24 -6.69
C ASP A 256 11.18 10.18 -6.23
N CYS A 257 10.22 9.69 -5.45
CA CYS A 257 9.15 10.52 -4.88
C CYS A 257 9.62 11.41 -3.71
N MET A 258 10.51 10.90 -2.86
CA MET A 258 10.96 11.62 -1.67
C MET A 258 11.54 13.02 -1.93
N PRO A 259 12.46 13.25 -2.89
CA PRO A 259 13.01 14.59 -3.11
C PRO A 259 11.94 15.60 -3.54
N MET A 260 10.92 15.15 -4.27
CA MET A 260 9.77 16.00 -4.65
C MET A 260 8.91 16.37 -3.44
N LEU A 261 8.74 15.46 -2.48
CA LEU A 261 8.01 15.72 -1.24
C LEU A 261 8.80 16.56 -0.24
N GLU A 262 10.12 16.37 -0.19
CA GLU A 262 11.04 17.12 0.68
C GLU A 262 11.19 18.57 0.21
N ALA A 263 11.13 18.82 -1.11
CA ALA A 263 11.12 20.17 -1.68
C ALA A 263 9.93 21.01 -1.20
N ILE A 264 8.81 20.39 -0.84
CA ILE A 264 7.65 21.11 -0.29
C ILE A 264 7.98 21.60 1.14
N PRO A 265 7.92 22.91 1.43
CA PRO A 265 8.22 23.44 2.75
C PRO A 265 7.33 22.83 3.85
N HIS A 266 7.91 22.52 5.01
CA HIS A 266 7.17 21.89 6.12
C HIS A 266 5.90 22.64 6.53
N ALA A 267 5.90 23.98 6.44
CA ALA A 267 4.78 24.84 6.80
C ALA A 267 3.56 24.67 5.87
N THR A 268 3.76 24.30 4.60
CA THR A 268 2.67 24.17 3.60
C THR A 268 2.21 22.72 3.43
N ARG A 269 2.85 21.75 4.11
CA ARG A 269 2.50 20.33 4.00
C ARG A 269 1.12 20.05 4.61
N THR A 270 0.20 19.61 3.78
CA THR A 270 -1.11 19.09 4.21
C THR A 270 -0.94 17.77 4.97
N ASN A 271 -1.97 17.35 5.72
CA ASN A 271 -1.95 16.07 6.44
C ASN A 271 -1.77 14.87 5.50
N VAL A 272 -2.24 14.97 4.26
CA VAL A 272 -2.06 13.95 3.23
C VAL A 272 -0.59 13.80 2.86
N ILE A 273 0.10 14.92 2.63
CA ILE A 273 1.53 14.93 2.31
C ILE A 273 2.35 14.41 3.49
N LYS A 274 2.01 14.78 4.73
CA LYS A 274 2.68 14.27 5.93
C LYS A 274 2.51 12.75 6.07
N ALA A 275 1.29 12.24 5.86
CA ALA A 275 1.00 10.82 5.88
C ALA A 275 1.76 10.08 4.77
N MET A 276 1.85 10.67 3.59
CA MET A 276 2.57 10.13 2.45
C MET A 276 4.08 10.03 2.71
N ILE A 277 4.70 11.08 3.27
CA ILE A 277 6.12 11.06 3.65
C ILE A 277 6.38 9.95 4.67
N SER A 278 5.54 9.82 5.70
CA SER A 278 5.66 8.75 6.70
C SER A 278 5.52 7.36 6.07
N TRP A 279 4.57 7.19 5.14
CA TRP A 279 4.36 5.94 4.45
C TRP A 279 5.52 5.58 3.51
N MET A 280 6.13 6.56 2.84
CA MET A 280 7.33 6.36 2.02
C MET A 280 8.55 6.01 2.86
N GLN A 281 8.73 6.63 4.02
CA GLN A 281 9.79 6.26 4.96
C GLN A 281 9.64 4.81 5.43
N MET A 282 8.42 4.34 5.67
CA MET A 282 8.17 2.92 5.97
C MET A 282 8.56 1.99 4.81
N LYS A 283 8.27 2.37 3.56
CA LYS A 283 8.64 1.61 2.35
C LYS A 283 10.14 1.57 2.09
N LEU A 284 10.85 2.65 2.42
CA LEU A 284 12.30 2.77 2.23
C LEU A 284 13.10 2.10 3.35
N GLY A 285 12.49 1.92 4.52
CA GLY A 285 13.07 1.30 5.71
C GLY A 285 14.08 2.20 6.44
N ASN A 286 14.58 1.74 7.59
CA ASN A 286 15.49 2.48 8.49
C ASN A 286 16.83 2.92 7.87
N GLY A 287 17.12 2.52 6.62
CA GLY A 287 18.33 2.90 5.89
C GLY A 287 18.22 4.21 5.09
N TYR A 288 17.02 4.78 4.93
CA TYR A 288 16.86 6.07 4.26
C TYR A 288 17.15 7.22 5.23
N ARG A 289 18.30 7.87 5.07
CA ARG A 289 18.59 9.16 5.67
C ARG A 289 18.21 10.24 4.68
N SER A 290 17.20 11.04 5.03
CA SER A 290 16.91 12.31 4.36
C SER A 290 18.20 13.14 4.33
N LYS A 291 18.52 13.73 3.18
CA LYS A 291 19.73 14.54 2.99
C LYS A 291 19.53 15.95 3.53
#